data_AF-A0A2N2GTC5-F1
#
_entry.id   AF-A0A2N2GTC5-F1
#
_cell.length_a   1.000
_cell.length_b   1.000
_cell.length_c   1.000
_cell.angle_alpha   90.00
_cell.angle_beta   90.00
_cell.angle_gamma   90.00
#
_symmetry.space_group_name_H-M   'P 1'
#
loop_
_entity.id
_entity.type
_entity.pdbx_description
1 polymer ?
#
loop_
_entity_poly.entity_id
_entity_poly.type
_entity_poly.pdbx_seq_one_letter_code
_entity_poly.pdbx_strand_id
1 'polypeptide(L)'
;MPSKHPNKPPSLVFANAAGEITDYPELSMAGRSGSHFLKPSIEDLIPLPEGSDIFVLPGRLPVGIDPETGEPLLVEENPLDPDAGLQAVAAFMSPAHTAIHWAGFEKPKADLAPLPLFAYTAVGWHDGQFWVSAFRSDPDKRQEMNRFQPEKLARRTEQWLRQYEHNRLIQHLGKCCLTYRCPAAINYFLRQFEAPLPTSPVCNAQCLGCISLQPSGCCPSTQDRINFVPTAKEIAEIAVPHLKAVTGGVASFGQGCEGEPLLQADTIEQAILLIRKQTGQGTINLNSNASLPQAVDRLAHAGLDSLRVSMNSAQDVYHQRYYRPKGFSLDSVRQSIRVMKRHGRFVSLNYFILPGFTDDPAEFAALCKLIAEYQPDFLQLRNLNMDPDWYFEALQFKEGGPPMGIRAWLKQLKQRFPRLRFGYFNPPLR
;
A
#
# COMPACT_ATOMS: atom_id res chain seq x y z
N MET A 1 -8.01 -23.26 4.24
CA MET A 1 -8.07 -24.21 3.11
C MET A 1 -6.84 -23.94 2.26
N PRO A 2 -6.06 -24.95 1.84
CA PRO A 2 -4.92 -24.70 0.96
C PRO A 2 -5.45 -24.02 -0.32
N SER A 3 -4.76 -22.98 -0.80
CA SER A 3 -5.19 -22.21 -1.97
C SER A 3 -5.35 -23.17 -3.15
N LYS A 4 -6.60 -23.39 -3.57
CA LYS A 4 -6.88 -24.07 -4.84
C LYS A 4 -6.40 -23.12 -5.92
N HIS A 5 -5.23 -23.38 -6.49
CA HIS A 5 -4.77 -22.76 -7.73
C HIS A 5 -5.70 -23.21 -8.87
N PRO A 6 -5.80 -22.47 -9.99
CA PRO A 6 -6.65 -22.90 -11.10
C PRO A 6 -6.04 -24.15 -11.76
N ASN A 7 -6.86 -25.06 -12.27
CA ASN A 7 -6.36 -26.27 -12.94
C ASN A 7 -5.82 -26.03 -14.37
N LYS A 8 -6.09 -24.85 -14.93
CA LYS A 8 -5.53 -24.37 -16.20
C LYS A 8 -5.34 -22.84 -16.13
N PRO A 9 -4.54 -22.23 -17.02
CA PRO A 9 -4.43 -20.77 -17.09
C PRO A 9 -5.81 -20.13 -17.30
N PRO A 10 -6.19 -19.12 -16.51
CA PRO A 10 -7.41 -18.36 -16.73
C PRO A 10 -7.40 -17.62 -18.05
N SER A 11 -8.59 -17.42 -18.61
CA SER A 11 -8.80 -16.66 -19.84
C SER A 11 -8.52 -15.18 -19.60
N LEU A 12 -8.09 -14.48 -20.66
CA LEU A 12 -8.10 -13.03 -20.70
C LEU A 12 -9.52 -12.52 -20.39
N VAL A 13 -9.63 -11.40 -19.70
CA VAL A 13 -10.88 -10.66 -19.54
C VAL A 13 -10.74 -9.26 -20.09
N PHE A 14 -11.81 -8.76 -20.68
CA PHE A 14 -11.91 -7.40 -21.20
C PHE A 14 -13.27 -6.80 -20.87
N ALA A 15 -13.39 -5.48 -20.97
CA ALA A 15 -14.65 -4.78 -20.76
C ALA A 15 -15.09 -4.01 -22.01
N ASN A 16 -16.40 -3.94 -22.22
CA ASN A 16 -16.99 -3.07 -23.24
C ASN A 16 -17.07 -1.61 -22.75
N ALA A 17 -17.62 -0.70 -23.55
CA ALA A 17 -17.76 0.72 -23.21
C ALA A 17 -18.65 0.98 -21.98
N ALA A 18 -19.61 0.09 -21.70
CA ALA A 18 -20.47 0.16 -20.51
C ALA A 18 -19.78 -0.37 -19.24
N GLY A 19 -18.61 -0.99 -19.37
CA GLY A 19 -17.86 -1.60 -18.27
C GLY A 19 -18.31 -3.03 -17.93
N GLU A 20 -19.09 -3.67 -18.81
CA GLU A 20 -19.45 -5.07 -18.68
C GLU A 20 -18.26 -5.95 -19.05
N ILE A 21 -17.90 -6.87 -18.16
CA ILE A 21 -16.68 -7.68 -18.27
C ILE A 21 -17.02 -9.04 -18.86
N THR A 22 -16.30 -9.44 -19.90
CA THR A 22 -16.43 -10.74 -20.54
C THR A 22 -15.06 -11.41 -20.66
N ASP A 23 -15.01 -12.74 -20.59
CA ASP A 23 -13.80 -13.50 -20.84
C ASP A 23 -13.61 -13.77 -22.33
N TYR A 24 -12.36 -13.88 -22.77
CA TYR A 24 -11.98 -14.27 -24.13
C TYR A 24 -11.17 -15.57 -24.08
N PRO A 25 -11.83 -16.74 -24.22
CA PRO A 25 -11.19 -18.04 -23.98
C PRO A 25 -10.06 -18.42 -24.95
N GLU A 26 -9.95 -17.74 -26.10
CA GLU A 26 -8.89 -17.98 -27.08
C GLU A 26 -7.53 -17.49 -26.58
N LEU A 27 -7.49 -16.53 -25.63
CA LEU A 27 -6.28 -16.03 -25.02
C LEU A 27 -6.26 -16.31 -23.52
N SER A 28 -5.09 -16.66 -22.98
CA SER A 28 -4.87 -16.71 -21.53
C SER A 28 -4.64 -15.30 -20.98
N MET A 29 -4.90 -15.11 -19.68
CA MET A 29 -4.56 -13.87 -18.98
C MET A 29 -3.05 -13.58 -19.08
N ALA A 30 -2.70 -12.31 -19.28
CA ALA A 30 -1.32 -11.85 -19.23
C ALA A 30 -1.00 -11.19 -17.88
N GLY A 31 0.21 -11.44 -17.39
CA GLY A 31 0.84 -10.66 -16.34
C GLY A 31 1.90 -9.75 -16.93
N ARG A 32 1.99 -8.52 -16.41
CA ARG A 32 3.00 -7.53 -16.80
C ARG A 32 4.03 -7.34 -15.68
N SER A 33 5.31 -7.33 -16.06
CA SER A 33 6.44 -6.96 -15.21
C SER A 33 7.32 -5.97 -15.97
N GLY A 34 7.25 -4.68 -15.61
CA GLY A 34 7.93 -3.63 -16.36
C GLY A 34 7.38 -3.50 -17.78
N SER A 35 8.25 -3.69 -18.77
CA SER A 35 7.90 -3.72 -20.19
C SER A 35 7.54 -5.12 -20.71
N HIS A 36 7.67 -6.16 -19.89
CA HIS A 36 7.48 -7.56 -20.31
C HIS A 36 6.07 -8.08 -19.99
N PHE A 37 5.46 -8.72 -20.99
CA PHE A 37 4.23 -9.50 -20.84
C PHE A 37 4.57 -10.98 -20.72
N LEU A 38 3.99 -11.65 -19.74
CA LEU A 38 4.33 -13.00 -19.34
C LEU A 38 3.06 -13.78 -19.03
N LYS A 39 3.10 -15.10 -19.25
CA LYS A 39 2.09 -16.03 -18.75
C LYS A 39 2.30 -16.26 -17.26
N PRO A 40 1.35 -15.87 -16.38
CA PRO A 40 1.47 -16.16 -14.96
C PRO A 40 1.52 -17.67 -14.70
N SER A 41 2.41 -18.10 -13.79
CA SER A 41 2.40 -19.48 -13.32
C SER A 41 1.09 -19.77 -12.58
N ILE A 42 0.56 -20.98 -12.74
CA ILE A 42 -0.64 -21.42 -12.01
C ILE A 42 -0.46 -21.29 -10.48
N GLU A 43 0.76 -21.56 -9.99
CA GLU A 43 1.12 -21.43 -8.57
C GLU A 43 1.12 -19.96 -8.07
N ASP A 44 1.15 -19.00 -9.01
CA ASP A 44 1.10 -17.57 -8.76
C ASP A 44 -0.32 -17.01 -8.79
N LEU A 45 -1.30 -17.85 -9.12
CA LEU A 45 -2.69 -17.45 -9.22
C LEU A 45 -3.46 -17.86 -7.98
N ILE A 46 -4.12 -16.88 -7.37
CA ILE A 46 -5.05 -17.09 -6.26
C ILE A 46 -6.44 -16.61 -6.70
N PRO A 47 -7.53 -17.15 -6.12
CA PRO A 47 -8.84 -16.55 -6.28
C PRO A 47 -8.79 -15.07 -5.89
N LEU A 48 -9.51 -14.21 -6.61
CA LEU A 48 -9.61 -12.79 -6.29
C LEU A 48 -9.96 -12.66 -4.79
N PRO A 49 -9.08 -12.03 -3.98
CA PRO A 49 -9.31 -11.96 -2.54
C PRO A 49 -10.62 -11.24 -2.22
N GLU A 50 -11.34 -11.73 -1.23
CA GLU A 50 -12.58 -11.08 -0.80
C GLU A 50 -12.30 -9.63 -0.36
N GLY A 51 -13.20 -8.71 -0.72
CA GLY A 51 -13.05 -7.27 -0.51
C GLY A 51 -12.11 -6.57 -1.50
N SER A 52 -11.69 -7.25 -2.57
CA SER A 52 -11.04 -6.64 -3.73
C SER A 52 -12.07 -6.05 -4.69
N ASP A 53 -11.63 -5.11 -5.53
CA ASP A 53 -12.42 -4.52 -6.61
C ASP A 53 -11.83 -4.87 -7.98
N ILE A 54 -12.68 -4.86 -9.01
CA ILE A 54 -12.26 -4.98 -10.41
C ILE A 54 -12.43 -3.62 -11.08
N PHE A 55 -11.42 -3.20 -11.83
CA PHE A 55 -11.37 -1.93 -12.53
C PHE A 55 -11.26 -2.13 -14.03
N VAL A 56 -12.06 -1.36 -14.75
CA VAL A 56 -11.87 -1.10 -16.18
C VAL A 56 -10.76 -0.06 -16.31
N LEU A 57 -9.93 -0.19 -17.35
CA LEU A 57 -8.81 0.70 -17.66
C LEU A 57 -9.14 1.51 -18.92
N PRO A 58 -9.74 2.72 -18.79
CA PRO A 58 -10.20 3.46 -19.95
C PRO A 58 -9.10 3.78 -20.95
N GLY A 59 -9.43 3.56 -22.22
CA GLY A 59 -8.55 3.81 -23.37
C GLY A 59 -7.34 2.88 -23.47
N ARG A 60 -7.20 1.88 -22.61
CA ARG A 60 -6.09 0.90 -22.64
C ARG A 60 -6.58 -0.41 -23.25
N LEU A 61 -5.82 -0.94 -24.19
CA LEU A 61 -6.14 -2.18 -24.89
C LEU A 61 -5.60 -3.38 -24.12
N PRO A 62 -6.36 -4.48 -23.97
CA PRO A 62 -5.92 -5.66 -23.25
C PRO A 62 -4.85 -6.43 -24.04
N VAL A 63 -3.89 -6.97 -23.31
CA VAL A 63 -2.91 -7.94 -23.82
C VAL A 63 -3.24 -9.31 -23.23
N GLY A 64 -3.39 -10.31 -24.09
CA GLY A 64 -3.50 -11.71 -23.72
C GLY A 64 -2.23 -12.49 -24.05
N ILE A 65 -2.16 -13.74 -23.61
CA ILE A 65 -1.11 -14.67 -24.03
C ILE A 65 -1.73 -15.75 -24.89
N ASP A 66 -1.17 -15.98 -26.07
CA ASP A 66 -1.52 -17.11 -26.92
C ASP A 66 -1.23 -18.43 -26.17
N PRO A 67 -2.23 -19.31 -25.94
CA PRO A 67 -2.04 -20.57 -25.26
C PRO A 67 -1.10 -21.54 -25.99
N GLU A 68 -0.99 -21.46 -27.32
CA GLU A 68 -0.19 -22.37 -28.16
C GLU A 68 1.26 -21.93 -28.24
N THR A 69 1.50 -20.66 -28.59
CA THR A 69 2.85 -20.12 -28.80
C THR A 69 3.48 -19.57 -27.53
N GLY A 70 2.66 -19.10 -26.58
CA GLY A 70 3.11 -18.40 -25.38
C GLY A 70 3.46 -16.93 -25.60
N GLU A 71 3.26 -16.42 -26.82
CA GLU A 71 3.55 -15.02 -27.17
C GLU A 71 2.45 -14.08 -26.67
N PRO A 72 2.80 -12.84 -26.28
CA PRO A 72 1.82 -11.82 -25.95
C PRO A 72 1.14 -11.29 -27.21
N LEU A 73 -0.19 -11.21 -27.17
CA LEU A 73 -1.02 -10.70 -28.26
C LEU A 73 -1.86 -9.51 -27.78
N LEU A 74 -1.74 -8.41 -28.50
CA LEU A 74 -2.59 -7.23 -28.32
C LEU A 74 -3.96 -7.50 -28.94
N VAL A 75 -5.02 -7.25 -28.18
CA VAL A 75 -6.39 -7.29 -28.71
C VAL A 75 -6.76 -5.86 -29.12
N GLU A 76 -6.86 -5.62 -30.42
CA GLU A 76 -7.15 -4.29 -30.97
C GLU A 76 -8.65 -4.03 -31.17
N GLU A 77 -9.42 -5.10 -31.40
CA GLU A 77 -10.87 -5.04 -31.65
C GLU A 77 -11.62 -5.98 -30.71
N ASN A 78 -12.83 -5.61 -30.32
CA ASN A 78 -13.64 -6.45 -29.43
C ASN A 78 -14.04 -7.75 -30.18
N PRO A 79 -13.69 -8.93 -29.64
CA PRO A 79 -13.89 -10.20 -30.34
C PRO A 79 -15.35 -10.64 -30.44
N LEU A 80 -16.27 -10.02 -29.69
CA LEU A 80 -17.70 -10.35 -29.68
C LEU A 80 -18.53 -9.37 -30.50
N ASP A 81 -18.23 -8.08 -30.37
CA ASP A 81 -18.91 -7.00 -31.08
C ASP A 81 -17.95 -5.81 -31.24
N PRO A 82 -17.41 -5.55 -32.46
CA PRO A 82 -16.47 -4.46 -32.73
C PRO A 82 -16.97 -3.07 -32.29
N ASP A 83 -18.29 -2.85 -32.30
CA ASP A 83 -18.89 -1.55 -31.96
C ASP A 83 -19.13 -1.36 -30.46
N ALA A 84 -19.04 -2.43 -29.65
CA ALA A 84 -19.26 -2.38 -28.20
C ALA A 84 -18.11 -1.72 -27.43
N GLY A 85 -16.96 -1.50 -28.08
CA GLY A 85 -15.73 -0.98 -27.48
C GLY A 85 -14.93 -2.03 -26.72
N LEU A 86 -13.66 -1.71 -26.43
CA LEU A 86 -12.70 -2.62 -25.84
C LEU A 86 -11.81 -1.90 -24.82
N GLN A 87 -11.76 -2.43 -23.60
CA GLN A 87 -10.98 -1.89 -22.50
C GLN A 87 -10.32 -3.01 -21.70
N ALA A 88 -9.06 -2.81 -21.31
CA ALA A 88 -8.36 -3.70 -20.40
C ALA A 88 -8.97 -3.68 -19.00
N VAL A 89 -8.76 -4.77 -18.25
CA VAL A 89 -9.32 -4.97 -16.91
C VAL A 89 -8.19 -5.32 -15.93
N ALA A 90 -8.27 -4.81 -14.71
CA ALA A 90 -7.32 -5.06 -13.63
C ALA A 90 -8.05 -5.30 -12.29
N ALA A 91 -7.34 -5.88 -11.33
CA ALA A 91 -7.84 -6.03 -9.97
C ALA A 91 -7.10 -5.12 -8.98
N PHE A 92 -7.86 -4.43 -8.12
CA PHE A 92 -7.35 -3.81 -6.90
C PHE A 92 -7.58 -4.75 -5.73
N MET A 93 -6.52 -5.43 -5.32
CA MET A 93 -6.61 -6.47 -4.32
C MET A 93 -6.83 -5.93 -2.91
N SER A 94 -7.58 -6.68 -2.12
CA SER A 94 -7.74 -6.40 -0.71
C SER A 94 -6.39 -6.43 0.03
N PRO A 95 -6.23 -5.60 1.08
CA PRO A 95 -5.02 -5.55 1.89
C PRO A 95 -4.55 -6.93 2.36
N ALA A 96 -3.25 -7.07 2.65
CA ALA A 96 -2.57 -8.34 2.95
C ALA A 96 -2.20 -9.22 1.73
N HIS A 97 -2.47 -8.76 0.51
CA HIS A 97 -2.07 -9.42 -0.73
C HIS A 97 -1.09 -8.57 -1.53
N THR A 98 -0.07 -9.21 -2.09
CA THR A 98 0.99 -8.57 -2.87
C THR A 98 0.94 -9.08 -4.31
N ALA A 99 0.93 -8.15 -5.26
CA ALA A 99 0.90 -8.44 -6.68
C ALA A 99 2.22 -9.07 -7.13
N ILE A 100 2.13 -10.12 -7.94
CA ILE A 100 3.29 -10.70 -8.64
C ILE A 100 3.41 -10.07 -10.03
N HIS A 101 2.27 -9.79 -10.67
CA HIS A 101 2.20 -9.16 -11.98
C HIS A 101 1.09 -8.10 -12.04
N TRP A 102 1.28 -7.10 -12.90
CA TRP A 102 0.28 -6.09 -13.22
C TRP A 102 -0.56 -6.51 -14.41
N ALA A 103 -1.69 -5.85 -14.63
CA ALA A 103 -2.53 -6.12 -15.80
C ALA A 103 -1.74 -5.89 -17.10
N GLY A 104 -1.87 -6.83 -18.04
CA GLY A 104 -1.34 -6.70 -19.38
C GLY A 104 -2.20 -5.74 -20.19
N PHE A 105 -1.67 -4.55 -20.47
CA PHE A 105 -2.32 -3.59 -21.35
C PHE A 105 -1.31 -2.76 -22.12
N GLU A 106 -1.76 -2.21 -23.25
CA GLU A 106 -1.03 -1.18 -24.00
C GLU A 106 -1.85 0.10 -24.14
N LYS A 107 -1.13 1.22 -24.27
CA LYS A 107 -1.71 2.53 -24.56
C LYS A 107 -1.70 2.74 -26.08
N PRO A 108 -2.85 2.73 -26.78
CA PRO A 108 -2.90 3.04 -28.21
C PRO A 108 -2.51 4.49 -28.52
N LYS A 109 -2.54 5.37 -27.51
CA LYS A 109 -2.12 6.78 -27.63
C LYS A 109 -1.22 7.15 -26.46
N ALA A 110 -0.15 7.90 -26.73
CA ALA A 110 0.83 8.29 -25.71
C ALA A 110 0.28 9.30 -24.68
N ASP A 111 -0.71 10.11 -25.06
CA ASP A 111 -1.27 11.22 -24.29
C ASP A 111 -2.47 10.85 -23.40
N LEU A 112 -2.73 9.56 -23.20
CA LEU A 112 -3.78 9.10 -22.30
C LEU A 112 -3.54 9.57 -20.86
N ALA A 113 -4.61 10.03 -20.22
CA ALA A 113 -4.55 10.41 -18.81
C ALA A 113 -4.06 9.23 -17.94
N PRO A 114 -3.21 9.49 -16.93
CA PRO A 114 -2.79 8.47 -15.98
C PRO A 114 -4.00 7.84 -15.27
N LEU A 115 -3.91 6.54 -14.97
CA LEU A 115 -4.90 5.88 -14.14
C LEU A 115 -4.91 6.47 -12.71
N PRO A 116 -6.06 6.42 -12.00
CA PRO A 116 -6.13 6.81 -10.59
C PRO A 116 -5.12 6.07 -9.71
N LEU A 117 -4.90 6.54 -8.48
CA LEU A 117 -3.91 5.96 -7.54
C LEU A 117 -4.40 4.66 -6.89
N PHE A 118 -4.41 3.58 -7.67
CA PHE A 118 -4.66 2.20 -7.24
C PHE A 118 -3.59 1.26 -7.78
N ALA A 119 -3.53 0.05 -7.23
CA ALA A 119 -2.73 -1.03 -7.80
C ALA A 119 -3.56 -1.77 -8.85
N TYR A 120 -2.94 -2.07 -10.00
CA TYR A 120 -3.60 -2.67 -11.16
C TYR A 120 -3.07 -4.08 -11.42
N THR A 121 -3.51 -5.04 -10.61
CA THR A 121 -3.03 -6.43 -10.64
C THR A 121 -3.60 -7.18 -11.84
N ALA A 122 -2.82 -8.09 -12.42
CA ALA A 122 -3.30 -9.01 -13.47
C ALA A 122 -4.50 -9.83 -12.97
N VAL A 123 -5.54 -9.92 -13.80
CA VAL A 123 -6.77 -10.66 -13.51
C VAL A 123 -7.23 -11.45 -14.74
N GLY A 124 -7.79 -12.63 -14.51
CA GLY A 124 -8.38 -13.49 -15.52
C GLY A 124 -9.59 -14.23 -14.99
N TRP A 125 -10.33 -14.91 -15.87
CA TRP A 125 -11.54 -15.65 -15.52
C TRP A 125 -11.36 -17.14 -15.75
N HIS A 126 -11.79 -17.96 -14.80
CA HIS A 126 -11.84 -19.40 -14.96
C HIS A 126 -12.78 -20.06 -13.95
N ASP A 127 -13.62 -20.97 -14.45
CA ASP A 127 -14.52 -21.80 -13.65
C ASP A 127 -15.40 -20.99 -12.68
N GLY A 128 -16.06 -19.94 -13.22
CA GLY A 128 -17.06 -19.17 -12.49
C GLY A 128 -16.50 -18.13 -11.50
N GLN A 129 -15.20 -17.85 -11.52
CA GLN A 129 -14.60 -16.86 -10.63
C GLN A 129 -13.37 -16.15 -11.26
N PHE A 130 -13.05 -14.98 -10.69
CA PHE A 130 -11.84 -14.24 -11.02
C PHE A 130 -10.60 -14.78 -10.30
N TRP A 131 -9.48 -14.77 -11.02
CA TRP A 131 -8.17 -15.18 -10.55
C TRP A 131 -7.18 -14.04 -10.72
N VAL A 132 -6.31 -13.83 -9.75
CA VAL A 132 -5.30 -12.75 -9.79
C VAL A 132 -3.89 -13.29 -9.59
N SER A 133 -2.91 -12.64 -10.20
CA SER A 133 -1.50 -12.99 -10.02
C SER A 133 -0.90 -12.35 -8.78
N ALA A 134 -0.94 -13.07 -7.66
CA ALA A 134 -0.60 -12.56 -6.35
C ALA A 134 -0.34 -13.65 -5.31
N PHE A 135 0.14 -13.24 -4.14
CA PHE A 135 0.18 -14.07 -2.95
C PHE A 135 -0.28 -13.28 -1.72
N ARG A 136 -0.81 -14.00 -0.72
CA ARG A 136 -1.08 -13.42 0.60
C ARG A 136 0.23 -13.20 1.35
N SER A 137 0.62 -11.94 1.53
CA SER A 137 1.87 -11.55 2.20
C SER A 137 1.73 -11.45 3.72
N ASP A 138 0.51 -11.32 4.25
CA ASP A 138 0.25 -11.22 5.69
C ASP A 138 -0.96 -12.07 6.10
N PRO A 139 -0.83 -12.96 7.10
CA PRO A 139 -1.96 -13.76 7.58
C PRO A 139 -2.96 -12.96 8.41
N ASP A 140 -2.62 -11.75 8.84
CA ASP A 140 -3.51 -10.91 9.65
C ASP A 140 -4.79 -10.54 8.85
N LYS A 141 -5.90 -10.48 9.58
CA LYS A 141 -7.26 -10.31 9.06
C LYS A 141 -7.84 -8.94 9.42
N ARG A 142 -7.02 -7.99 9.88
CA ARG A 142 -7.44 -6.71 10.44
C ARG A 142 -8.13 -5.75 9.46
N GLN A 143 -8.04 -6.00 8.15
CA GLN A 143 -8.73 -5.20 7.13
C GLN A 143 -9.67 -6.06 6.25
N GLU A 144 -10.02 -7.26 6.68
CA GLU A 144 -11.05 -8.07 6.01
C GLU A 144 -12.45 -7.50 6.33
N MET A 145 -13.03 -6.76 5.37
CA MET A 145 -14.21 -5.91 5.57
C MET A 145 -15.53 -6.69 5.80
N ASN A 146 -15.60 -7.93 5.32
CA ASN A 146 -16.73 -8.85 5.54
C ASN A 146 -16.98 -9.18 7.02
N ARG A 147 -16.06 -8.80 7.91
CA ARG A 147 -16.16 -9.02 9.36
C ARG A 147 -16.99 -7.96 10.08
N PHE A 148 -17.44 -6.91 9.39
CA PHE A 148 -18.10 -5.76 10.03
C PHE A 148 -19.58 -5.68 9.69
N GLN A 149 -20.43 -5.56 10.73
CA GLN A 149 -21.85 -5.27 10.59
C GLN A 149 -22.05 -3.75 10.49
N PRO A 150 -22.50 -3.20 9.34
CA PRO A 150 -22.54 -1.75 9.11
C PRO A 150 -23.36 -0.98 10.14
N GLU A 151 -24.53 -1.49 10.53
CA GLU A 151 -25.40 -0.85 11.52
C GLU A 151 -24.76 -0.79 12.92
N LYS A 152 -24.11 -1.88 13.33
CA LYS A 152 -23.40 -1.97 14.60
C LYS A 152 -22.20 -1.02 14.63
N LEU A 153 -21.49 -0.90 13.51
CA LEU A 153 -20.40 0.04 13.35
C LEU A 153 -20.91 1.48 13.47
N ALA A 154 -21.94 1.85 12.70
CA ALA A 154 -22.52 3.19 12.73
C ALA A 154 -22.95 3.59 14.14
N ARG A 155 -23.72 2.74 14.82
CA ARG A 155 -24.19 2.98 16.19
C ARG A 155 -23.03 3.16 17.17
N ARG A 156 -21.99 2.32 17.10
CA ARG A 156 -20.82 2.43 17.99
C ARG A 156 -20.05 3.73 17.72
N THR A 157 -19.84 4.06 16.45
CA THR A 157 -19.14 5.29 16.06
C THR A 157 -19.89 6.52 16.56
N GLU A 158 -21.20 6.60 16.35
CA GLU A 158 -22.03 7.72 16.84
C GLU A 158 -22.00 7.86 18.38
N GLN A 159 -22.03 6.74 19.11
CA GLN A 159 -21.91 6.75 20.57
C GLN A 159 -20.59 7.35 21.03
N TRP A 160 -19.47 6.94 20.41
CA TRP A 160 -18.15 7.51 20.70
C TRP A 160 -18.07 8.99 20.33
N LEU A 161 -18.62 9.39 19.18
CA LEU A 161 -18.61 10.78 18.75
C LEU A 161 -19.35 11.70 19.73
N ARG A 162 -20.48 11.25 20.29
CA ARG A 162 -21.20 12.00 21.34
C ARG A 162 -20.45 12.03 22.66
N GLN A 163 -19.84 10.91 23.06
CA GLN A 163 -19.08 10.82 24.30
C GLN A 163 -17.83 11.72 24.31
N TYR A 164 -17.23 11.94 23.14
CA TYR A 164 -15.99 12.72 22.97
C TYR A 164 -16.20 13.90 22.01
N GLU A 165 -17.29 14.64 22.19
CA GLU A 165 -17.64 15.79 21.33
C GLU A 165 -16.57 16.89 21.33
N HIS A 166 -15.81 17.02 22.42
CA HIS A 166 -14.73 17.99 22.57
C HIS A 166 -13.44 17.60 21.84
N ASN A 167 -13.26 16.32 21.49
CA ASN A 167 -12.02 15.81 20.89
C ASN A 167 -12.13 15.84 19.36
N ARG A 168 -11.50 16.85 18.74
CA ARG A 168 -11.59 17.07 17.28
C ARG A 168 -11.02 15.91 16.48
N LEU A 169 -10.02 15.21 17.02
CA LEU A 169 -9.40 14.07 16.37
C LEU A 169 -10.36 12.88 16.29
N ILE A 170 -11.11 12.60 17.36
CA ILE A 170 -12.17 11.57 17.35
C ILE A 170 -13.27 11.94 16.34
N GLN A 171 -13.66 13.22 16.27
CA GLN A 171 -14.64 13.68 15.29
C GLN A 171 -14.15 13.46 13.84
N HIS A 172 -12.88 13.77 13.56
CA HIS A 172 -12.27 13.51 12.26
C HIS A 172 -12.27 12.01 11.93
N LEU A 173 -11.88 11.14 12.88
CA LEU A 173 -11.93 9.69 12.68
C LEU A 173 -13.36 9.19 12.44
N GLY A 174 -14.38 9.81 13.04
CA GLY A 174 -15.79 9.54 12.76
C GLY A 174 -16.13 9.71 11.28
N LYS A 175 -15.74 10.84 10.69
CA LYS A 175 -15.87 11.09 9.24
C LYS A 175 -15.12 10.02 8.43
N CYS A 176 -13.87 9.69 8.81
CA CYS A 176 -13.10 8.65 8.13
C CYS A 176 -13.79 7.27 8.19
N CYS A 177 -14.41 6.94 9.32
CA CYS A 177 -15.11 5.67 9.52
C CYS A 177 -16.41 5.60 8.72
N LEU A 178 -17.26 6.63 8.80
CA LEU A 178 -18.62 6.58 8.27
C LEU A 178 -18.71 6.99 6.79
N THR A 179 -17.87 7.91 6.35
CA THR A 179 -17.86 8.41 4.97
C THR A 179 -16.91 7.62 4.10
N TYR A 180 -15.63 7.53 4.49
CA TYR A 180 -14.60 6.88 3.66
C TYR A 180 -14.44 5.38 3.91
N ARG A 181 -15.14 4.84 4.92
CA ARG A 181 -14.99 3.44 5.37
C ARG A 181 -13.53 3.05 5.59
N CYS A 182 -12.74 3.98 6.13
CA CYS A 182 -11.31 3.78 6.36
C CYS A 182 -11.08 2.61 7.35
N PRO A 183 -10.38 1.53 6.96
CA PRO A 183 -10.22 0.36 7.81
C PRO A 183 -9.55 0.66 9.17
N ALA A 184 -8.62 1.62 9.20
CA ALA A 184 -7.98 2.03 10.45
C ALA A 184 -8.97 2.70 11.41
N ALA A 185 -9.84 3.60 10.90
CA ALA A 185 -10.86 4.24 11.73
C ALA A 185 -11.91 3.24 12.21
N ILE A 186 -12.32 2.30 11.35
CA ILE A 186 -13.23 1.21 11.70
C ILE A 186 -12.66 0.37 12.84
N ASN A 187 -11.38 -0.01 12.75
CA ASN A 187 -10.70 -0.80 13.79
C ASN A 187 -10.68 -0.09 15.14
N TYR A 188 -10.46 1.23 15.15
CA TYR A 188 -10.54 2.02 16.36
C TYR A 188 -11.93 2.01 17.03
N PHE A 189 -13.00 2.32 16.28
CA PHE A 189 -14.36 2.33 16.84
C PHE A 189 -14.85 0.93 17.25
N LEU A 190 -14.29 -0.12 16.64
CA LEU A 190 -14.53 -1.50 17.03
C LEU A 190 -13.61 -1.99 18.18
N ARG A 191 -12.65 -1.17 18.62
CA ARG A 191 -11.64 -1.49 19.66
C ARG A 191 -10.84 -2.74 19.33
N GLN A 192 -10.18 -2.75 18.19
CA GLN A 192 -9.38 -3.88 17.73
C GLN A 192 -8.16 -3.42 16.94
N PHE A 193 -7.13 -4.26 16.89
CA PHE A 193 -5.92 -4.07 16.08
C PHE A 193 -5.25 -2.70 16.29
N GLU A 194 -5.34 -1.81 15.31
CA GLU A 194 -4.57 -0.59 15.19
C GLU A 194 -5.47 0.66 15.20
N ALA A 195 -5.16 1.62 16.09
CA ALA A 195 -5.81 2.91 16.15
C ALA A 195 -4.99 3.97 15.37
N PRO A 196 -5.63 4.73 14.45
CA PRO A 196 -4.99 5.81 13.71
C PRO A 196 -4.88 7.08 14.56
N LEU A 197 -3.73 7.75 14.48
CA LEU A 197 -3.45 9.04 15.12
C LEU A 197 -3.01 10.07 14.06
N PRO A 198 -3.90 10.55 13.17
CA PRO A 198 -3.53 11.57 12.21
C PRO A 198 -3.21 12.90 12.91
N THR A 199 -2.09 13.50 12.57
CA THR A 199 -1.52 14.65 13.28
C THR A 199 -1.11 15.81 12.39
N SER A 200 -0.72 15.56 11.14
CA SER A 200 -0.05 16.56 10.31
C SER A 200 -0.91 17.05 9.14
N PRO A 201 -1.25 18.34 9.07
CA PRO A 201 -1.91 18.94 7.91
C PRO A 201 -0.95 19.24 6.75
N VAL A 202 0.37 19.18 6.98
CA VAL A 202 1.42 19.61 6.05
C VAL A 202 2.37 18.47 5.71
N CYS A 203 3.04 18.55 4.55
CA CYS A 203 4.02 17.56 4.12
C CYS A 203 5.23 18.26 3.51
N ASN A 204 6.43 17.70 3.72
CA ASN A 204 7.68 18.16 3.12
C ASN A 204 8.09 17.34 1.89
N ALA A 205 7.17 16.58 1.31
CA ALA A 205 7.35 15.85 0.05
C ALA A 205 6.22 16.22 -0.92
N GLN A 206 6.53 16.18 -2.23
CA GLN A 206 5.57 16.35 -3.31
C GLN A 206 5.50 15.06 -4.12
N CYS A 207 5.20 13.96 -3.44
CA CYS A 207 5.22 12.63 -4.03
C CYS A 207 4.36 12.57 -5.30
N LEU A 208 4.88 11.89 -6.33
CA LEU A 208 4.12 11.63 -7.57
C LEU A 208 2.75 11.00 -7.27
N GLY A 209 2.72 9.91 -6.50
CA GLY A 209 1.51 9.22 -6.06
C GLY A 209 1.02 9.65 -4.67
N CYS A 210 0.89 10.96 -4.39
CA CYS A 210 0.46 11.43 -3.07
C CYS A 210 -1.03 11.15 -2.79
N ILE A 211 -1.34 10.07 -2.06
CA ILE A 211 -2.72 9.66 -1.76
C ILE A 211 -3.52 10.67 -0.91
N SER A 212 -2.84 11.50 -0.10
CA SER A 212 -3.49 12.42 0.84
C SER A 212 -3.67 13.84 0.31
N LEU A 213 -3.17 14.11 -0.90
CA LEU A 213 -3.33 15.40 -1.58
C LEU A 213 -3.06 15.20 -3.06
N GLN A 214 -4.13 15.23 -3.85
CA GLN A 214 -4.08 15.25 -5.31
C GLN A 214 -4.64 16.60 -5.79
N PRO A 215 -4.16 17.15 -6.92
CA PRO A 215 -4.78 18.31 -7.53
C PRO A 215 -6.27 18.07 -7.76
N SER A 216 -7.09 19.10 -7.55
CA SER A 216 -8.52 19.06 -7.89
C SER A 216 -8.69 18.74 -9.37
N GLY A 217 -9.37 17.64 -9.70
CA GLY A 217 -9.52 17.13 -11.06
C GLY A 217 -10.16 15.74 -11.12
N CYS A 218 -9.80 14.95 -12.13
CA CYS A 218 -10.42 13.67 -12.48
C CYS A 218 -10.30 12.58 -11.39
N CYS A 219 -9.30 12.66 -10.49
CA CYS A 219 -9.04 11.64 -9.46
C CYS A 219 -8.81 12.29 -8.09
N PRO A 220 -9.87 12.66 -7.35
CA PRO A 220 -9.72 13.23 -6.01
C PRO A 220 -9.08 12.22 -5.05
N SER A 221 -8.41 12.73 -4.01
CA SER A 221 -7.90 11.88 -2.93
C SER A 221 -9.04 11.11 -2.26
N THR A 222 -8.83 9.83 -1.97
CA THR A 222 -9.86 8.98 -1.33
C THR A 222 -10.28 9.47 0.06
N GLN A 223 -9.45 10.29 0.71
CA GLN A 223 -9.69 10.86 2.04
C GLN A 223 -9.12 12.27 2.09
N ASP A 224 -9.87 13.20 2.68
CA ASP A 224 -9.41 14.58 2.87
C ASP A 224 -8.29 14.64 3.91
N ARG A 225 -7.28 15.48 3.67
CA ARG A 225 -6.24 15.76 4.65
C ARG A 225 -6.83 16.47 5.86
N ILE A 226 -6.43 16.06 7.07
CA ILE A 226 -6.70 16.80 8.30
C ILE A 226 -6.21 18.25 8.18
N ASN A 227 -6.99 19.20 8.65
CA ASN A 227 -6.73 20.64 8.49
C ASN A 227 -6.32 21.32 9.81
N PHE A 228 -6.04 20.54 10.86
CA PHE A 228 -5.59 21.01 12.16
C PHE A 228 -4.51 20.08 12.71
N VAL A 229 -3.75 20.59 13.69
CA VAL A 229 -2.85 19.78 14.52
C VAL A 229 -3.59 19.46 15.82
N PRO A 230 -3.85 18.18 16.14
CA PRO A 230 -4.49 17.81 17.40
C PRO A 230 -3.55 18.11 18.57
N THR A 231 -4.11 18.34 19.76
CA THR A 231 -3.31 18.46 20.98
C THR A 231 -2.80 17.10 21.45
N ALA A 232 -1.72 17.09 22.22
CA ALA A 232 -1.19 15.87 22.84
C ALA A 232 -2.24 15.14 23.71
N LYS A 233 -3.16 15.90 24.34
CA LYS A 233 -4.28 15.35 25.10
C LYS A 233 -5.31 14.68 24.19
N GLU A 234 -5.69 15.30 23.08
CA GLU A 234 -6.62 14.69 22.11
C GLU A 234 -6.07 13.36 21.57
N ILE A 235 -4.76 13.30 21.28
CA ILE A 235 -4.08 12.07 20.86
C ILE A 235 -4.09 11.01 21.97
N ALA A 236 -3.74 11.40 23.21
CA ALA A 236 -3.70 10.48 24.34
C ALA A 236 -5.09 9.92 24.70
N GLU A 237 -6.16 10.70 24.56
CA GLU A 237 -7.55 10.28 24.76
C GLU A 237 -7.98 9.17 23.78
N ILE A 238 -7.33 9.04 22.63
CA ILE A 238 -7.51 7.93 21.69
C ILE A 238 -6.62 6.75 22.08
N ALA A 239 -5.31 7.02 22.19
CA ALA A 239 -4.31 5.98 22.30
C ALA A 239 -4.36 5.22 23.63
N VAL A 240 -4.50 5.91 24.77
CA VAL A 240 -4.47 5.26 26.10
C VAL A 240 -5.60 4.24 26.29
N PRO A 241 -6.89 4.58 26.07
CA PRO A 241 -7.96 3.59 26.23
C PRO A 241 -7.85 2.45 25.22
N HIS A 242 -7.42 2.72 23.98
CA HIS A 242 -7.21 1.68 22.96
C HIS A 242 -6.12 0.69 23.38
N LEU A 243 -4.93 1.19 23.73
CA LEU A 243 -3.78 0.34 24.08
C LEU A 243 -4.01 -0.47 25.38
N LYS A 244 -4.89 -0.01 26.27
CA LYS A 244 -5.30 -0.78 27.46
C LYS A 244 -6.37 -1.83 27.16
N ALA A 245 -7.26 -1.56 26.20
CA ALA A 245 -8.39 -2.44 25.90
C ALA A 245 -8.04 -3.53 24.88
N VAL A 246 -7.10 -3.26 23.97
CA VAL A 246 -6.76 -4.14 22.86
C VAL A 246 -5.45 -4.85 23.14
N THR A 247 -5.52 -6.17 23.37
CA THR A 247 -4.33 -7.02 23.49
C THR A 247 -3.50 -6.96 22.21
N GLY A 248 -2.21 -6.65 22.32
CA GLY A 248 -1.37 -6.38 21.15
C GLY A 248 -1.82 -5.15 20.35
N GLY A 249 -2.49 -4.19 21.00
CA GLY A 249 -2.96 -2.97 20.35
C GLY A 249 -1.80 -2.14 19.80
N VAL A 250 -2.01 -1.59 18.61
CA VAL A 250 -1.09 -0.63 17.98
C VAL A 250 -1.77 0.74 17.91
N ALA A 251 -1.04 1.82 18.18
CA ALA A 251 -1.48 3.18 17.94
C ALA A 251 -0.47 3.85 17.01
N SER A 252 -0.93 4.32 15.85
CA SER A 252 -0.04 4.72 14.76
C SER A 252 -0.24 6.16 14.32
N PHE A 253 0.83 6.93 14.33
CA PHE A 253 0.94 8.18 13.58
C PHE A 253 1.21 7.89 12.10
N GLY A 254 0.87 8.81 11.19
CA GLY A 254 1.11 8.69 9.75
C GLY A 254 0.00 7.91 9.02
N GLN A 255 -1.12 8.57 8.75
CA GLN A 255 -2.32 8.00 8.15
C GLN A 255 -2.59 8.53 6.73
N GLY A 256 -3.46 7.85 5.98
CA GLY A 256 -3.81 8.25 4.62
C GLY A 256 -4.50 9.63 4.54
N CYS A 257 -5.06 10.12 5.63
CA CYS A 257 -5.69 11.43 5.76
C CYS A 257 -4.75 12.51 6.34
N GLU A 258 -3.43 12.32 6.34
CA GLU A 258 -2.48 13.33 6.84
C GLU A 258 -1.28 13.55 5.88
N GLY A 259 -0.48 14.56 6.17
CA GLY A 259 0.81 14.82 5.52
C GLY A 259 1.97 14.05 6.17
N GLU A 260 3.08 14.74 6.43
CA GLU A 260 4.26 14.14 7.09
C GLU A 260 4.18 14.37 8.61
N PRO A 261 3.99 13.33 9.44
CA PRO A 261 3.88 13.45 10.90
C PRO A 261 5.13 14.00 11.58
N LEU A 262 6.35 13.78 11.04
CA LEU A 262 7.56 14.34 11.65
C LEU A 262 7.59 15.87 11.68
N LEU A 263 6.75 16.55 10.87
CA LEU A 263 6.58 18.00 10.95
C LEU A 263 5.84 18.47 12.21
N GLN A 264 5.19 17.54 12.94
CA GLN A 264 4.51 17.77 14.21
C GLN A 264 5.21 17.06 15.38
N ALA A 265 6.55 16.90 15.29
CA ALA A 265 7.33 16.13 16.25
C ALA A 265 7.14 16.61 17.71
N ASP A 266 7.02 17.91 17.95
CA ASP A 266 6.80 18.46 19.30
C ASP A 266 5.49 17.94 19.90
N THR A 267 4.39 17.99 19.14
CA THR A 267 3.09 17.48 19.57
C THR A 267 3.14 15.96 19.79
N ILE A 268 3.77 15.22 18.88
CA ILE A 268 3.87 13.76 18.95
C ILE A 268 4.70 13.36 20.18
N GLU A 269 5.82 14.02 20.45
CA GLU A 269 6.67 13.78 21.61
C GLU A 269 5.86 13.92 22.91
N GLN A 270 5.14 15.03 23.06
CA GLN A 270 4.29 15.25 24.24
C GLN A 270 3.18 14.21 24.35
N ALA A 271 2.58 13.80 23.24
CA ALA A 271 1.57 12.75 23.23
C ALA A 271 2.15 11.40 23.68
N ILE A 272 3.32 11.00 23.18
CA ILE A 272 4.01 9.77 23.57
C ILE A 272 4.29 9.77 25.07
N LEU A 273 4.83 10.86 25.61
CA LEU A 273 5.10 11.00 27.04
C LEU A 273 3.82 10.86 27.88
N LEU A 274 2.73 11.51 27.47
CA LEU A 274 1.43 11.40 28.15
C LEU A 274 0.85 9.99 28.10
N ILE A 275 0.99 9.29 26.96
CA ILE A 275 0.55 7.91 26.80
C ILE A 275 1.37 6.99 27.70
N ARG A 276 2.70 7.09 27.64
CA ARG A 276 3.62 6.23 28.38
C ARG A 276 3.56 6.44 29.89
N LYS A 277 3.20 7.65 30.35
CA LYS A 277 2.88 7.91 31.75
C LYS A 277 1.63 7.14 32.24
N GLN A 278 0.67 6.87 31.35
CA GLN A 278 -0.60 6.23 31.70
C GLN A 278 -0.67 4.74 31.39
N THR A 279 0.17 4.24 30.47
CA THR A 279 0.27 2.82 30.11
C THR A 279 1.59 2.48 29.43
N GLY A 280 2.20 1.37 29.87
CA GLY A 280 3.34 0.73 29.19
C GLY A 280 2.92 -0.32 28.14
N GLN A 281 1.62 -0.59 28.02
CA GLN A 281 1.07 -1.62 27.12
C GLN A 281 0.97 -1.12 25.68
N GLY A 282 1.01 -2.08 24.75
CA GLY A 282 0.78 -1.88 23.32
C GLY A 282 1.85 -1.02 22.61
N THR A 283 1.81 -1.02 21.29
CA THR A 283 2.86 -0.45 20.44
C THR A 283 2.49 0.96 20.00
N ILE A 284 3.39 1.93 20.18
CA ILE A 284 3.28 3.24 19.52
C ILE A 284 4.17 3.22 18.27
N ASN A 285 3.56 3.42 17.12
CA ASN A 285 4.22 3.33 15.82
C ASN A 285 4.10 4.68 15.06
N LEU A 286 5.11 4.97 14.24
CA LEU A 286 5.14 6.15 13.37
C LEU A 286 5.32 5.70 11.92
N ASN A 287 4.33 5.93 11.07
CA ASN A 287 4.50 5.81 9.62
C ASN A 287 5.00 7.16 9.08
N SER A 288 6.10 7.18 8.33
CA SER A 288 6.72 8.44 7.91
C SER A 288 7.53 8.27 6.63
N ASN A 289 7.80 9.36 5.92
CA ASN A 289 8.85 9.43 4.91
C ASN A 289 10.27 9.45 5.52
N ALA A 290 10.38 9.49 6.85
CA ALA A 290 11.61 9.47 7.64
C ALA A 290 12.59 10.61 7.32
N SER A 291 12.05 11.75 6.89
CA SER A 291 12.81 12.93 6.43
C SER A 291 13.61 13.66 7.51
N LEU A 292 13.28 13.52 8.80
CA LEU A 292 13.85 14.32 9.89
C LEU A 292 14.51 13.45 10.99
N PRO A 293 15.80 13.09 10.86
CA PRO A 293 16.50 12.24 11.84
C PRO A 293 16.50 12.76 13.27
N GLN A 294 16.62 14.08 13.46
CA GLN A 294 16.61 14.69 14.80
C GLN A 294 15.24 14.58 15.48
N ALA A 295 14.16 14.74 14.71
CA ALA A 295 12.81 14.51 15.21
C ALA A 295 12.61 13.03 15.58
N VAL A 296 13.07 12.11 14.73
CA VAL A 296 13.02 10.67 15.02
C VAL A 296 13.77 10.33 16.31
N ASP A 297 14.93 10.93 16.56
CA ASP A 297 15.73 10.70 17.77
C ASP A 297 14.98 11.12 19.04
N ARG A 298 14.37 12.30 19.02
CA ARG A 298 13.51 12.79 20.11
C ARG A 298 12.34 11.85 20.38
N LEU A 299 11.63 11.41 19.34
CA LEU A 299 10.49 10.51 19.48
C LEU A 299 10.91 9.13 20.01
N ALA A 300 12.04 8.59 19.55
CA ALA A 300 12.59 7.33 20.04
C ALA A 300 12.93 7.40 21.54
N HIS A 301 13.49 8.52 21.97
CA HIS A 301 13.79 8.80 23.38
C HIS A 301 12.51 8.91 24.23
N ALA A 302 11.48 9.60 23.72
CA ALA A 302 10.19 9.77 24.41
C ALA A 302 9.41 8.46 24.61
N GLY A 303 9.69 7.43 23.81
CA GLY A 303 9.10 6.10 23.95
C GLY A 303 8.37 5.58 22.72
N LEU A 304 8.68 6.10 21.52
CA LEU A 304 8.27 5.49 20.25
C LEU A 304 8.87 4.08 20.13
N ASP A 305 8.04 3.08 19.81
CA ASP A 305 8.49 1.69 19.71
C ASP A 305 8.92 1.32 18.28
N SER A 306 8.25 1.88 17.27
CA SER A 306 8.40 1.49 15.87
C SER A 306 8.36 2.68 14.92
N LEU A 307 9.25 2.66 13.92
CA LEU A 307 9.23 3.54 12.76
C LEU A 307 8.99 2.70 11.50
N ARG A 308 7.91 3.00 10.79
CA ARG A 308 7.65 2.51 9.44
C ARG A 308 8.05 3.56 8.42
N VAL A 309 9.16 3.32 7.74
CA VAL A 309 9.70 4.16 6.68
C VAL A 309 9.02 3.80 5.37
N SER A 310 8.28 4.73 4.76
CA SER A 310 7.78 4.55 3.40
C SER A 310 8.85 4.91 2.39
N MET A 311 9.09 4.03 1.42
CA MET A 311 10.04 4.28 0.35
C MET A 311 9.65 3.55 -0.93
N ASN A 312 9.80 4.24 -2.07
CA ASN A 312 9.56 3.66 -3.39
C ASN A 312 10.80 2.94 -3.95
N SER A 313 12.00 3.34 -3.52
CA SER A 313 13.27 2.83 -4.03
C SER A 313 14.38 3.05 -3.01
N ALA A 314 15.36 2.15 -2.97
CA ALA A 314 16.61 2.26 -2.25
C ALA A 314 17.72 2.98 -3.07
N GLN A 315 17.45 3.35 -4.32
CA GLN A 315 18.31 4.15 -5.18
C GLN A 315 17.96 5.64 -5.06
N ASP A 316 19.00 6.47 -4.84
CA ASP A 316 18.83 7.91 -4.56
C ASP A 316 18.07 8.64 -5.70
N VAL A 317 18.38 8.31 -6.96
CA VAL A 317 17.78 8.95 -8.15
C VAL A 317 16.27 8.72 -8.23
N TYR A 318 15.81 7.49 -8.03
CA TYR A 318 14.40 7.12 -8.12
C TYR A 318 13.62 7.55 -6.89
N HIS A 319 14.25 7.52 -5.70
CA HIS A 319 13.68 8.11 -4.51
C HIS A 319 13.44 9.62 -4.67
N GLN A 320 14.44 10.36 -5.18
CA GLN A 320 14.34 11.80 -5.38
C GLN A 320 13.27 12.17 -6.40
N ARG A 321 13.20 11.47 -7.53
CA ARG A 321 12.21 11.71 -8.59
C ARG A 321 10.78 11.42 -8.13
N TYR A 322 10.60 10.39 -7.29
CA TYR A 322 9.29 10.05 -6.74
C TYR A 322 8.84 10.99 -5.63
N TYR A 323 9.63 11.14 -4.57
CA TYR A 323 9.25 11.91 -3.38
C TYR A 323 9.28 13.42 -3.60
N ARG A 324 10.11 13.89 -4.54
CA ARG A 324 10.36 15.33 -4.79
C ARG A 324 10.56 16.07 -3.46
N PRO A 325 11.59 15.67 -2.69
CA PRO A 325 11.72 16.06 -1.29
C PRO A 325 12.01 17.56 -1.15
N LYS A 326 11.44 18.19 -0.12
CA LYS A 326 11.73 19.56 0.29
C LYS A 326 12.55 19.53 1.57
N GLY A 327 13.86 19.72 1.45
CA GLY A 327 14.78 19.81 2.58
C GLY A 327 15.18 18.46 3.20
N PHE A 328 15.06 17.35 2.46
CA PHE A 328 15.59 16.04 2.87
C PHE A 328 16.06 15.22 1.67
N SER A 329 16.77 14.11 1.93
CA SER A 329 17.25 13.17 0.90
C SER A 329 17.10 11.72 1.38
N LEU A 330 17.45 10.75 0.52
CA LEU A 330 17.51 9.34 0.94
C LEU A 330 18.57 9.11 2.03
N ASP A 331 19.59 9.97 2.15
CA ASP A 331 20.51 9.93 3.29
C ASP A 331 19.82 10.31 4.61
N SER A 332 18.92 11.30 4.60
CA SER A 332 18.10 11.63 5.78
C SER A 332 17.28 10.42 6.22
N VAL A 333 16.67 9.70 5.28
CA VAL A 333 15.90 8.47 5.54
C VAL A 333 16.79 7.39 6.17
N ARG A 334 17.96 7.13 5.58
CA ARG A 334 18.97 6.20 6.09
C ARG A 334 19.40 6.56 7.52
N GLN A 335 19.61 7.84 7.82
CA GLN A 335 19.96 8.28 9.16
C GLN A 335 18.83 8.10 10.17
N SER A 336 17.58 8.37 9.79
CA SER A 336 16.41 8.09 10.64
C SER A 336 16.30 6.60 11.01
N ILE A 337 16.60 5.69 10.07
CA ILE A 337 16.68 4.26 10.36
C ILE A 337 17.78 3.98 11.39
N ARG A 338 19.00 4.49 11.14
CA ARG A 338 20.15 4.32 12.05
C ARG A 338 19.85 4.85 13.46
N VAL A 339 19.18 5.99 13.58
CA VAL A 339 18.72 6.57 14.84
C VAL A 339 17.83 5.57 15.59
N MET A 340 16.77 5.06 14.97
CA MET A 340 15.87 4.09 15.61
C MET A 340 16.62 2.83 16.07
N LYS A 341 17.53 2.30 15.25
CA LYS A 341 18.34 1.13 15.62
C LYS A 341 19.27 1.41 16.81
N ARG A 342 19.87 2.60 16.91
CA ARG A 342 20.70 3.00 18.07
C ARG A 342 19.91 3.03 19.38
N HIS A 343 18.62 3.38 19.34
CA HIS A 343 17.72 3.32 20.48
C HIS A 343 17.13 1.91 20.73
N GLY A 344 17.60 0.89 20.01
CA GLY A 344 17.07 -0.48 20.12
C GLY A 344 15.62 -0.60 19.68
N ARG A 345 15.13 0.30 18.82
CA ARG A 345 13.74 0.33 18.36
C ARG A 345 13.54 -0.46 17.06
N PHE A 346 12.27 -0.70 16.77
CA PHE A 346 11.85 -1.45 15.59
C PHE A 346 11.78 -0.56 14.36
N VAL A 347 12.26 -1.08 13.23
CA VAL A 347 12.16 -0.41 11.92
C VAL A 347 11.48 -1.34 10.92
N SER A 348 10.41 -0.84 10.32
CA SER A 348 9.75 -1.45 9.16
C SER A 348 10.00 -0.61 7.91
N LEU A 349 10.34 -1.24 6.80
CA LEU A 349 10.37 -0.61 5.48
C LEU A 349 9.05 -0.91 4.76
N ASN A 350 8.24 0.10 4.53
CA ASN A 350 7.10 0.04 3.62
C ASN A 350 7.61 0.28 2.21
N TYR A 351 8.01 -0.81 1.55
CA TYR A 351 8.65 -0.82 0.25
C TYR A 351 7.61 -1.05 -0.83
N PHE A 352 7.45 -0.08 -1.75
CA PHE A 352 6.38 -0.15 -2.74
C PHE A 352 6.69 -1.22 -3.78
N ILE A 353 5.83 -2.23 -3.85
CA ILE A 353 5.96 -3.38 -4.75
C ILE A 353 5.34 -3.02 -6.11
N LEU A 354 6.20 -2.98 -7.13
CA LEU A 354 5.91 -2.81 -8.54
C LEU A 354 6.78 -3.82 -9.33
N PRO A 355 6.21 -4.93 -9.84
CA PRO A 355 6.87 -5.85 -10.75
C PRO A 355 7.48 -5.13 -11.96
N GLY A 356 8.75 -5.40 -12.21
CA GLY A 356 9.60 -4.75 -13.19
C GLY A 356 10.45 -3.62 -12.64
N PHE A 357 10.10 -3.08 -11.47
CA PHE A 357 10.89 -2.07 -10.78
C PHE A 357 11.51 -2.61 -9.50
N THR A 358 10.68 -3.16 -8.60
CA THR A 358 11.09 -3.65 -7.28
C THR A 358 12.05 -4.84 -7.39
N ASP A 359 11.81 -5.70 -8.38
CA ASP A 359 12.58 -6.90 -8.71
C ASP A 359 13.56 -6.67 -9.87
N ASP A 360 13.82 -5.41 -10.23
CA ASP A 360 14.97 -5.05 -11.07
C ASP A 360 16.28 -5.41 -10.33
N PRO A 361 17.28 -6.01 -11.01
CA PRO A 361 18.54 -6.42 -10.37
C PRO A 361 19.30 -5.28 -9.67
N ALA A 362 19.28 -4.05 -10.23
CA ALA A 362 19.97 -2.90 -9.64
C ALA A 362 19.21 -2.38 -8.42
N GLU A 363 17.88 -2.35 -8.47
CA GLU A 363 17.05 -1.99 -7.31
C GLU A 363 17.18 -3.02 -6.19
N PHE A 364 17.13 -4.32 -6.50
CA PHE A 364 17.35 -5.39 -5.54
C PHE A 364 18.74 -5.30 -4.87
N ALA A 365 19.78 -4.99 -5.63
CA ALA A 365 21.13 -4.79 -5.09
C ALA A 365 21.19 -3.58 -4.13
N ALA A 366 20.55 -2.47 -4.50
CA ALA A 366 20.47 -1.28 -3.65
C ALA A 366 19.71 -1.56 -2.33
N LEU A 367 18.57 -2.26 -2.42
CA LEU A 367 17.81 -2.68 -1.24
C LEU A 367 18.63 -3.64 -0.36
N CYS A 368 19.33 -4.61 -0.93
CA CYS A 368 20.20 -5.51 -0.18
C CYS A 368 21.30 -4.75 0.56
N LYS A 369 21.91 -3.74 -0.06
CA LYS A 369 22.92 -2.88 0.60
C LYS A 369 22.31 -2.14 1.79
N LEU A 370 21.14 -1.55 1.61
CA LEU A 370 20.43 -0.85 2.68
C LEU A 370 20.08 -1.79 3.84
N ILE A 371 19.55 -2.98 3.56
CA ILE A 371 19.21 -3.96 4.60
C ILE A 371 20.47 -4.42 5.35
N ALA A 372 21.56 -4.71 4.64
CA ALA A 372 22.81 -5.14 5.25
C ALA A 372 23.42 -4.07 6.18
N GLU A 373 23.40 -2.80 5.75
CA GLU A 373 24.01 -1.70 6.50
C GLU A 373 23.14 -1.23 7.67
N TYR A 374 21.83 -1.07 7.46
CA TYR A 374 20.94 -0.42 8.41
C TYR A 374 20.06 -1.40 9.20
N GLN A 375 20.06 -2.68 8.84
CA GLN A 375 19.42 -3.78 9.58
C GLN A 375 17.97 -3.47 10.02
N PRO A 376 17.07 -3.08 9.09
CA PRO A 376 15.64 -3.00 9.39
C PRO A 376 15.12 -4.37 9.81
N ASP A 377 14.06 -4.39 10.61
CA ASP A 377 13.53 -5.61 11.21
C ASP A 377 12.40 -6.23 10.36
N PHE A 378 11.77 -5.43 9.50
CA PHE A 378 10.57 -5.81 8.76
C PHE A 378 10.51 -5.16 7.38
N LEU A 379 10.04 -5.90 6.39
CA LEU A 379 9.71 -5.40 5.06
C LEU A 379 8.22 -5.60 4.79
N GLN A 380 7.50 -4.50 4.65
CA GLN A 380 6.09 -4.49 4.27
C GLN A 380 5.96 -4.49 2.75
N LEU A 381 5.22 -5.47 2.24
CA LEU A 381 5.08 -5.80 0.83
C LEU A 381 3.83 -5.13 0.23
N ARG A 382 3.72 -3.80 0.37
CA ARG A 382 2.55 -3.06 -0.12
C ARG A 382 2.68 -2.76 -1.60
N ASN A 383 1.61 -3.01 -2.35
CA ASN A 383 1.57 -2.68 -3.78
C ASN A 383 1.71 -1.16 -3.98
N LEU A 384 2.42 -0.77 -5.03
CA LEU A 384 2.40 0.61 -5.50
C LEU A 384 1.00 0.92 -6.04
N ASN A 385 0.40 2.01 -5.57
CA ASN A 385 -0.90 2.49 -6.04
C ASN A 385 -0.72 3.67 -7.02
N MET A 386 -0.36 3.37 -8.27
CA MET A 386 -0.10 4.36 -9.31
C MET A 386 -0.10 3.69 -10.69
N ASP A 387 -0.50 4.40 -11.74
CA ASP A 387 -0.31 3.92 -13.12
C ASP A 387 1.16 3.53 -13.38
N PRO A 388 1.45 2.30 -13.86
CA PRO A 388 2.81 1.81 -13.97
C PRO A 388 3.58 2.56 -15.07
N ASP A 389 2.94 2.91 -16.19
CA ASP A 389 3.59 3.64 -17.27
C ASP A 389 3.97 5.04 -16.80
N TRP A 390 3.04 5.72 -16.15
CA TRP A 390 3.31 7.04 -15.58
C TRP A 390 4.44 6.99 -14.55
N TYR A 391 4.50 5.94 -13.71
CA TYR A 391 5.60 5.75 -12.76
C TYR A 391 6.94 5.61 -13.47
N PHE A 392 7.05 4.69 -14.44
CA PHE A 392 8.30 4.47 -15.19
C PHE A 392 8.75 5.72 -15.97
N GLU A 393 7.82 6.39 -16.65
CA GLU A 393 8.08 7.62 -17.40
C GLU A 393 8.54 8.76 -16.48
N ALA A 394 7.81 9.03 -15.39
CA ALA A 394 8.12 10.11 -14.47
C ALA A 394 9.43 9.88 -13.69
N LEU A 395 9.76 8.62 -13.43
CA LEU A 395 11.05 8.27 -12.83
C LEU A 395 12.18 8.17 -13.86
N GLN A 396 11.89 8.28 -15.16
CA GLN A 396 12.82 8.04 -16.25
C GLN A 396 13.61 6.75 -15.98
N PHE A 397 12.87 5.68 -15.66
CA PHE A 397 13.44 4.42 -15.22
C PHE A 397 14.29 3.81 -16.32
N LYS A 398 15.45 3.29 -15.92
CA LYS A 398 16.34 2.52 -16.77
C LYS A 398 16.49 1.14 -16.14
N GLU A 399 16.06 0.13 -16.87
CA GLU A 399 16.19 -1.27 -16.48
C GLU A 399 17.69 -1.60 -16.28
N GLY A 400 18.02 -2.17 -15.13
CA GLY A 400 19.34 -2.71 -14.83
C GLY A 400 19.56 -4.11 -15.38
N GLY A 401 18.48 -4.75 -15.85
CA GLY A 401 18.45 -6.06 -16.50
C GLY A 401 17.04 -6.65 -16.47
N PRO A 402 16.85 -7.89 -16.97
CA PRO A 402 15.56 -8.57 -16.89
C PRO A 402 15.06 -8.66 -15.43
N PRO A 403 13.76 -8.39 -15.16
CA PRO A 403 13.20 -8.51 -13.82
C PRO A 403 13.37 -9.91 -13.24
N MET A 404 13.71 -10.00 -11.96
CA MET A 404 13.93 -11.27 -11.28
C MET A 404 12.64 -12.08 -11.07
N GLY A 405 11.48 -11.42 -11.07
CA GLY A 405 10.20 -11.94 -10.60
C GLY A 405 10.03 -11.72 -9.09
N ILE A 406 8.89 -11.14 -8.67
CA ILE A 406 8.61 -10.80 -7.27
C ILE A 406 8.78 -12.00 -6.32
N ARG A 407 8.40 -13.22 -6.71
CA ARG A 407 8.58 -14.41 -5.87
C ARG A 407 10.06 -14.77 -5.67
N ALA A 408 10.85 -14.71 -6.73
CA ALA A 408 12.28 -14.98 -6.66
C ALA A 408 13.00 -13.90 -5.86
N TRP A 409 12.65 -12.62 -6.09
CA TRP A 409 13.11 -11.48 -5.29
C TRP A 409 12.85 -11.69 -3.79
N LEU A 410 11.61 -12.03 -3.41
CA LEU A 410 11.25 -12.28 -2.01
C LEU A 410 11.99 -13.49 -1.43
N LYS A 411 12.11 -14.58 -2.20
CA LYS A 411 12.85 -15.79 -1.79
C LYS A 411 14.32 -15.46 -1.52
N GLN A 412 14.96 -14.70 -2.40
CA GLN A 412 16.36 -14.31 -2.23
C GLN A 412 16.56 -13.38 -1.03
N LEU A 413 15.65 -12.43 -0.77
CA LEU A 413 15.70 -11.61 0.45
C LEU A 413 15.62 -12.47 1.72
N LYS A 414 14.70 -13.43 1.76
CA LYS A 414 14.55 -14.36 2.90
C LYS A 414 15.80 -15.21 3.13
N GLN A 415 16.43 -15.68 2.06
CA GLN A 415 17.66 -16.47 2.13
C GLN A 415 18.85 -15.64 2.61
N ARG A 416 18.99 -14.41 2.07
CA ARG A 416 20.13 -13.53 2.37
C ARG A 416 20.02 -12.86 3.75
N PHE A 417 18.80 -12.56 4.21
CA PHE A 417 18.54 -11.85 5.45
C PHE A 417 17.54 -12.62 6.32
N PRO A 418 17.94 -13.75 6.95
CA PRO A 418 17.02 -14.63 7.68
C PRO A 418 16.38 -13.99 8.93
N ARG A 419 16.92 -12.87 9.43
CA ARG A 419 16.34 -12.10 10.55
C ARG A 419 15.30 -11.07 10.09
N LEU A 420 15.28 -10.71 8.81
CA LEU A 420 14.31 -9.77 8.26
C LEU A 420 12.95 -10.46 8.18
N ARG A 421 11.94 -9.84 8.80
CA ARG A 421 10.56 -10.34 8.75
C ARG A 421 9.80 -9.67 7.61
N PHE A 422 8.68 -10.28 7.20
CA PHE A 422 7.88 -9.81 6.06
C PHE A 422 6.40 -9.81 6.42
N GLY A 423 5.64 -8.89 5.84
CA GLY A 423 4.17 -8.82 5.99
C GLY A 423 3.59 -7.59 5.31
N TYR A 424 2.46 -7.08 5.82
CA TYR A 424 1.71 -5.99 5.20
C TYR A 424 1.29 -4.91 6.21
N PHE A 425 1.02 -5.31 7.45
CA PHE A 425 0.58 -4.42 8.52
C PHE A 425 1.69 -4.10 9.53
N ASN A 426 1.43 -3.12 10.39
CA ASN A 426 2.33 -2.79 11.49
C ASN A 426 2.24 -3.89 12.56
N PRO A 427 3.35 -4.54 12.92
CA PRO A 427 3.33 -5.64 13.88
C PRO A 427 3.10 -5.13 15.30
N PRO A 428 2.37 -5.87 16.15
CA PRO A 428 2.37 -5.63 17.58
C PRO A 428 3.69 -6.08 18.18
N LEU A 429 4.35 -5.20 18.93
CA LEU A 429 5.66 -5.42 19.55
C LEU A 429 5.60 -5.58 21.07
N ARG A 430 4.45 -5.26 21.68
CA ARG A 430 4.22 -5.26 23.12
C ARG A 430 2.91 -5.94 23.49
#